data_AF-A0A3L7XCU6-F1
#
_entry.id   AF-A0A3L7XCU6-F1
#
_cell.length_a   1.000
_cell.length_b   1.000
_cell.length_c   1.000
_cell.angle_alpha   90.00
_cell.angle_beta   90.00
_cell.angle_gamma   90.00
#
_symmetry.space_group_name_H-M   'P 1'
#
loop_
_entity.id
_entity.type
_entity.pdbx_description
1 polymer ?
#
loop_
_entity_poly.entity_id
_entity_poly.type
_entity_poly.pdbx_seq_one_letter_code
_entity_poly.pdbx_strand_id
1 'polypeptide(L)' 'NAQISALHANFFVNLGDARAGDVYALIELARSTVQQQCGVVLELEIGLLGEFADVLSVSVADAHV' A
#
# COMPACT_ATOMS: atom_id res chain seq x y z
N ASN A 1 -13.74 5.30 -3.36
CA ASN A 1 -14.53 5.35 -2.10
C ASN A 1 -13.84 4.65 -0.93
N ALA A 2 -12.52 4.82 -0.75
CA ALA A 2 -11.75 4.25 0.36
C ALA A 2 -10.99 5.36 1.11
N GLN A 3 -10.74 5.17 2.40
CA GLN A 3 -9.92 6.09 3.21
C GLN A 3 -9.05 5.34 4.21
N ILE A 4 -7.97 5.97 4.65
CA ILE A 4 -7.25 5.56 5.86
C ILE A 4 -8.06 6.03 7.05
N SER A 5 -8.25 5.17 8.06
CA SER A 5 -8.97 5.52 9.28
C SER A 5 -8.25 6.64 10.04
N ALA A 6 -9.00 7.67 10.43
CA ALA A 6 -8.49 8.75 11.28
C ALA A 6 -8.19 8.29 12.72
N LEU A 7 -8.70 7.12 13.14
CA LEU A 7 -8.46 6.58 14.47
C LEU A 7 -7.19 5.71 14.52
N HIS A 8 -6.89 4.99 13.44
CA HIS A 8 -5.75 4.08 13.37
C HIS A 8 -5.30 3.87 11.92
N ALA A 9 -4.10 4.34 11.56
CA ALA A 9 -3.64 4.43 10.17
C ALA A 9 -3.55 3.08 9.42
N ASN A 10 -3.36 1.96 10.13
CA ASN A 10 -3.31 0.63 9.49
C ASN A 10 -4.68 0.13 9.00
N PHE A 11 -5.78 0.81 9.32
CA PHE A 11 -7.11 0.43 8.86
C PHE A 11 -7.51 1.20 7.61
N PHE A 12 -7.77 0.46 6.54
CA PHE A 12 -8.42 0.97 5.34
C PHE A 12 -9.93 0.79 5.49
N VAL A 13 -10.67 1.88 5.40
CA VAL A 13 -12.12 1.91 5.57
C VAL A 13 -12.78 2.01 4.21
N ASN A 14 -13.66 1.05 3.91
CA ASN A 14 -14.59 1.15 2.79
C ASN A 14 -15.77 2.05 3.21
N LEU A 15 -15.99 3.14 2.48
CA LEU A 15 -17.08 4.08 2.74
C LEU A 15 -18.41 3.70 2.08
N GLY A 16 -18.53 2.46 1.58
CA GLY A 16 -19.69 1.88 0.91
C GLY A 16 -19.28 1.11 -0.34
N ASP A 17 -18.97 1.85 -1.41
CA ASP A 17 -18.70 1.29 -2.74
C ASP A 17 -17.20 1.23 -3.10
N ALA A 18 -16.30 1.11 -2.12
CA ALA A 18 -14.88 0.94 -2.42
C ALA A 18 -14.66 -0.33 -3.23
N ARG A 19 -13.96 -0.20 -4.36
CA ARG A 19 -13.51 -1.34 -5.14
C ARG A 19 -12.09 -1.75 -4.71
N ALA A 20 -11.66 -2.96 -5.06
CA ALA A 20 -10.28 -3.40 -4.80
C ALA A 20 -9.24 -2.42 -5.37
N GLY A 21 -9.51 -1.85 -6.55
CA GLY A 21 -8.68 -0.81 -7.15
C GLY A 21 -8.61 0.49 -6.34
N ASP A 22 -9.69 0.88 -5.63
CA ASP A 22 -9.66 2.07 -4.77
C ASP A 22 -8.74 1.86 -3.57
N VAL A 23 -8.82 0.67 -2.95
CA VAL A 23 -7.97 0.30 -1.82
C VAL A 23 -6.52 0.20 -2.27
N TYR A 24 -6.27 -0.42 -3.43
CA TYR A 24 -4.92 -0.54 -4.00
C TYR A 24 -4.30 0.82 -4.34
N ALA A 25 -5.05 1.73 -4.97
CA ALA A 25 -4.58 3.08 -5.24
C ALA A 25 -4.23 3.84 -3.94
N LEU A 26 -5.01 3.63 -2.87
CA LEU A 26 -4.74 4.23 -1.57
C LEU A 26 -3.51 3.60 -0.87
N ILE A 27 -3.27 2.31 -1.08
CA ILE A 27 -2.04 1.62 -0.65
C ILE A 27 -0.83 2.26 -1.31
N GLU A 28 -0.83 2.43 -2.63
CA GLU A 28 0.29 3.03 -3.37
C GLU A 28 0.53 4.49 -2.98
N LEU A 29 -0.56 5.24 -2.74
CA LEU A 29 -0.45 6.59 -2.20
C LEU A 29 0.21 6.61 -0.82
N ALA A 30 -0.17 5.71 0.09
CA ALA A 30 0.43 5.63 1.42
C ALA A 30 1.91 5.23 1.35
N ARG A 31 2.25 4.22 0.55
CA ARG A 31 3.63 3.75 0.34
C ARG A 31 4.53 4.87 -0.19
N SER A 32 4.13 5.53 -1.28
CA SER A 32 4.89 6.63 -1.88
C SER A 32 5.03 7.83 -0.94
N THR A 33 3.95 8.20 -0.24
CA THR A 33 3.98 9.32 0.71
C THR A 33 4.93 9.07 1.88
N VAL A 34 4.87 7.87 2.48
CA VAL A 34 5.75 7.52 3.61
C VAL A 34 7.21 7.41 3.15
N GLN A 35 7.47 6.87 1.97
CA GLN A 35 8.82 6.86 1.41
C GLN A 35 9.35 8.28 1.22
N GLN A 36 8.56 9.18 0.65
CA GLN A 36 8.96 10.56 0.39
C GLN A 36 9.16 11.38 1.67
N GLN A 37 8.29 11.22 2.66
CA GLN A 37 8.30 12.05 3.88
C GLN A 37 9.19 11.49 4.98
N CYS A 38 9.32 10.16 5.06
CA CYS A 38 10.00 9.49 6.16
C CYS A 38 11.23 8.69 5.71
N GLY A 39 11.44 8.49 4.40
CA GLY A 39 12.51 7.64 3.88
C GLY A 39 12.30 6.15 4.13
N VAL A 40 11.09 5.74 4.53
CA VAL A 40 10.77 4.35 4.87
C VAL A 40 9.97 3.71 3.74
N VAL A 41 10.39 2.53 3.29
CA VAL A 41 9.62 1.71 2.34
C VAL A 41 8.70 0.80 3.14
N LEU A 42 7.40 0.99 2.99
CA LEU A 42 6.40 0.11 3.61
C LEU A 42 6.35 -1.22 2.85
N GLU A 43 6.04 -2.31 3.55
CA GLU A 43 5.78 -3.63 2.96
C GLU A 43 4.33 -4.01 3.21
N LEU A 44 3.73 -4.77 2.29
CA LEU A 44 2.35 -5.23 2.46
C LEU A 44 2.32 -6.47 3.34
N GLU A 45 1.56 -6.40 4.44
CA GLU A 45 1.22 -7.56 5.26
C GLU A 45 0.14 -8.43 4.61
N ILE A 46 -0.76 -7.80 3.84
CA ILE A 46 -1.88 -8.47 3.18
C ILE A 46 -1.48 -9.01 1.80
N GLY A 47 -2.06 -10.16 1.43
CA GLY A 47 -1.94 -10.70 0.08
C GLY A 47 -2.89 -10.00 -0.90
N LEU A 48 -2.44 -9.80 -2.13
CA LEU A 48 -3.27 -9.32 -3.23
C LEU A 48 -3.77 -10.52 -4.06
N LEU A 49 -5.08 -10.61 -4.28
CA LEU A 49 -5.71 -11.68 -5.06
C LEU A 49 -6.35 -11.11 -6.33
N GLY A 50 -5.84 -11.52 -7.49
CA GLY A 50 -6.28 -11.03 -8.80
C GLY A 50 -5.14 -10.32 -9.56
N GLU A 51 -5.50 -9.58 -10.59
CA GLU A 51 -4.55 -8.84 -11.43
C GLU A 51 -4.37 -7.42 -10.89
N PHE A 52 -3.25 -7.17 -10.22
CA PHE A 52 -2.81 -5.84 -9.82
C PHE A 52 -1.56 -5.51 -10.62
N ALA A 53 -1.60 -4.42 -11.39
CA ALA A 53 -0.49 -4.00 -12.23
C ALA A 53 0.61 -3.34 -11.37
N ASP A 54 1.38 -4.18 -10.68
CA ASP A 54 2.82 -4.03 -10.44
C ASP A 54 3.30 -5.30 -9.72
N VAL A 55 3.62 -6.31 -10.54
CA VAL A 55 3.94 -7.64 -10.05
C VAL A 55 5.44 -7.72 -9.79
N LEU A 56 5.83 -7.44 -8.55
CA LEU A 56 7.05 -7.93 -7.91
C LEU A 56 8.38 -7.54 -8.61
N SER A 57 8.83 -6.31 -8.42
CA SER A 57 10.26 -6.00 -8.53
C SER A 57 10.73 -5.13 -7.35
N VAL A 58 10.77 -5.73 -6.16
CA VAL A 58 11.82 -5.36 -5.21
C VAL A 58 12.92 -6.39 -5.38
N SER A 59 14.01 -5.90 -5.98
CA SER A 59 15.28 -6.59 -6.08
C SER A 59 15.76 -7.02 -4.69
N VAL A 60 16.07 -8.31 -4.52
CA VAL A 60 17.05 -8.75 -3.51
C VAL A 60 18.41 -8.19 -3.95
N ALA A 61 18.71 -6.96 -3.57
CA ALA A 61 20.04 -6.34 -3.79
C ALA A 61 20.67 -5.70 -2.55
N ASP A 62 20.01 -5.67 -1.38
CA ASP A 62 20.59 -5.05 -0.17
C ASP A 62 20.87 -6.05 0.95
N ALA A 63 21.57 -7.12 0.63
CA ALA A 63 22.15 -8.03 1.63
C ALA A 63 23.62 -8.34 1.33
N HIS A 64 24.43 -7.32 0.99
CA HIS A 64 25.90 -7.37 1.05
C HIS A 64 26.46 -5.95 1.30
N VAL A 65 26.60 -5.57 2.57
CA VAL A 65 27.83 -4.97 3.17
C VAL A 65 27.87 -5.37 4.63
#